data_AF-A0A954G0I4-F1
#
_entry.id   AF-A0A954G0I4-F1
#
_cell.length_a   1.000
_cell.length_b   1.000
_cell.length_c   1.000
_cell.angle_alpha   90.00
_cell.angle_beta   90.00
_cell.angle_gamma   90.00
#
_symmetry.space_group_name_H-M   'P 1'
#
loop_
_entity.id
_entity.type
_entity.pdbx_description
1 polymer ?
#
loop_
_entity_poly.entity_id
_entity_poly.type
_entity_poly.pdbx_seq_one_letter_code
_entity_poly.pdbx_strand_id
1 'polypeptide(L)'
;VGRDDEWAFELTLSHDAGQTWDKKNSVIIYNPERPIKGRGWPRTVQIDEHTLGTLFFDLDSRQPGGPGVFFIRTPLAAFQKQKH
;
A
#
# COMPACT_ATOMS: atom_id res chain seq x y z
N VAL A 1 -9.30 -18.19 8.81
CA VAL A 1 -9.82 -17.08 7.96
C VAL A 1 -9.30 -15.79 8.57
N GLY A 2 -8.67 -14.91 7.77
CA GLY A 2 -7.61 -13.93 8.13
C GLY A 2 -7.79 -13.11 9.41
N ARG A 3 -6.67 -12.75 10.05
CA ARG A 3 -6.64 -11.86 11.22
C ARG A 3 -6.83 -10.40 10.78
N ASP A 4 -7.51 -9.61 11.61
CA ASP A 4 -7.78 -8.18 11.37
C ASP A 4 -6.67 -7.32 12.00
N ASP A 5 -5.41 -7.60 11.67
CA ASP A 5 -4.22 -7.03 12.30
C ASP A 5 -3.16 -6.55 11.30
N GLU A 6 -3.54 -6.22 10.06
CA GLU A 6 -2.62 -5.57 9.12
C GLU A 6 -2.12 -4.25 9.71
N TRP A 7 -0.80 -4.06 9.80
CA TRP A 7 -0.18 -2.84 10.34
C TRP A 7 0.21 -1.83 9.25
N ALA A 8 0.45 -2.32 8.05
CA ALA A 8 0.85 -1.49 6.93
C ALA A 8 0.43 -2.14 5.61
N PHE A 9 0.32 -1.31 4.58
CA PHE A 9 0.23 -1.77 3.20
C PHE A 9 1.51 -1.42 2.46
N GLU A 10 2.04 -2.40 1.75
CA GLU A 10 3.23 -2.27 0.92
C GLU A 10 2.93 -2.66 -0.53
N LEU A 11 3.61 -1.99 -1.46
CA LEU A 11 3.69 -2.41 -2.85
C LEU A 11 5.06 -3.03 -3.09
N THR A 12 5.09 -4.24 -3.64
CA THR A 12 6.32 -4.96 -3.96
C THR A 12 6.38 -5.18 -5.46
N LEU A 13 7.51 -4.84 -6.08
CA LEU A 13 7.69 -4.96 -7.52
C LEU A 13 8.32 -6.31 -7.86
N SER A 14 7.78 -6.97 -8.87
CA SER A 14 8.45 -8.07 -9.55
C SER A 14 9.12 -7.55 -10.82
N HIS A 15 10.32 -8.05 -11.11
CA HIS A 15 11.08 -7.73 -12.32
C HIS A 15 11.08 -8.86 -13.36
N ASP A 16 10.38 -9.96 -13.08
CA ASP A 16 10.44 -11.22 -13.84
C ASP A 16 9.05 -11.85 -14.03
N ALA A 17 8.04 -10.99 -14.23
CA ALA A 17 6.65 -11.37 -14.47
C ALA A 17 6.02 -12.20 -13.33
N GLY A 18 6.41 -11.90 -12.08
CA GLY A 18 5.80 -12.46 -10.87
C GLY A 18 6.49 -13.72 -10.32
N GLN A 19 7.64 -14.12 -10.87
CA GLN A 19 8.39 -15.29 -10.36
C GLN A 19 9.10 -14.95 -9.05
N THR A 20 9.67 -13.76 -8.95
CA THR A 20 10.30 -13.22 -7.73
C THR A 20 9.79 -11.82 -7.41
N TRP A 21 9.93 -11.44 -6.14
CA TRP A 21 9.42 -10.20 -5.58
C TRP A 21 10.54 -9.46 -4.84
N ASP A 22 10.80 -8.21 -5.21
CA ASP A 22 11.86 -7.40 -4.61
C ASP A 22 11.45 -6.81 -3.25
N LYS A 23 11.49 -7.66 -2.21
CA LYS A 23 11.17 -7.28 -0.83
C LYS A 23 12.10 -6.24 -0.22
N LYS A 24 13.27 -5.99 -0.83
CA LYS A 24 14.24 -5.00 -0.30
C LYS A 24 13.84 -3.58 -0.68
N ASN A 25 13.17 -3.42 -1.81
CA ASN A 25 12.74 -2.13 -2.34
C ASN A 25 11.21 -1.99 -2.34
N SER A 26 10.51 -2.69 -1.44
CA SER A 26 9.07 -2.53 -1.24
C SER A 26 8.75 -1.12 -0.74
N VAL A 27 7.67 -0.55 -1.25
CA VAL A 27 7.23 0.80 -0.91
C VAL A 27 6.06 0.69 0.07
N ILE A 28 6.27 1.14 1.32
CA ILE A 28 5.17 1.28 2.28
C ILE A 28 4.31 2.46 1.83
N ILE A 29 3.05 2.18 1.50
CA ILE A 29 2.11 3.20 1.02
C ILE A 29 1.18 3.70 2.13
N TYR A 30 0.99 2.92 3.19
CA TYR A 30 0.18 3.31 4.34
C TYR A 30 0.67 2.59 5.59
N ASN A 31 0.95 3.33 6.65
CA ASN A 31 1.28 2.81 7.98
C ASN A 31 0.78 3.81 9.03
N PRO A 32 -0.37 3.58 9.66
CA PRO A 32 -0.91 4.48 10.68
C PRO A 32 -0.31 4.22 12.07
N GLU A 33 0.75 3.42 12.19
CA GLU A 33 1.38 3.01 13.46
C GLU A 33 0.40 2.32 14.45
N ARG A 34 -0.64 1.70 13.89
CA ARG A 34 -1.65 0.89 14.60
C ARG A 34 -2.24 -0.15 13.65
N PRO A 35 -2.98 -1.16 14.16
CA PRO A 35 -3.75 -2.06 13.31
C PRO A 35 -4.78 -1.32 12.45
N ILE A 36 -4.82 -1.67 11.17
CA ILE A 36 -5.76 -1.18 10.17
C ILE A 36 -7.08 -1.95 10.32
N LYS A 37 -8.18 -1.24 10.58
CA LYS A 37 -9.46 -1.90 10.89
C LYS A 37 -10.22 -2.27 9.63
N GLY A 38 -10.74 -3.49 9.63
CA GLY A 38 -11.46 -4.09 8.50
C GLY A 38 -10.54 -4.75 7.45
N ARG A 39 -9.23 -4.88 7.70
CA ARG A 39 -8.20 -5.43 6.80
C ARG A 39 -7.86 -4.57 5.58
N GLY A 40 -8.64 -3.51 5.34
CA GLY A 40 -8.48 -2.50 4.29
C GLY A 40 -8.53 -2.92 2.83
N TRP A 41 -8.15 -4.16 2.48
CA TRP A 41 -8.27 -4.76 1.15
C TRP A 41 -7.78 -3.85 0.02
N PRO A 42 -6.46 -3.56 -0.03
CA PRO A 42 -5.93 -2.64 -1.02
C PRO A 42 -6.19 -3.12 -2.46
N ARG A 43 -6.49 -2.16 -3.34
CA ARG A 43 -6.68 -2.32 -4.79
C ARG A 43 -5.89 -1.25 -5.51
N THR A 44 -4.99 -1.66 -6.40
CA THR A 44 -4.06 -0.76 -7.08
C THR A 44 -4.31 -0.76 -8.57
N VAL A 45 -4.27 0.42 -9.18
CA VAL A 45 -4.35 0.62 -10.64
C VAL A 45 -3.32 1.69 -11.03
N GLN A 46 -2.77 1.62 -12.24
CA GLN A 46 -1.99 2.72 -12.79
C GLN A 46 -2.94 3.79 -13.34
N ILE A 47 -2.85 5.01 -12.82
CA ILE A 47 -3.79 6.11 -13.16
C ILE A 47 -3.26 7.05 -14.24
N ASP A 48 -1.95 7.05 -14.45
CA ASP A 48 -1.26 7.79 -15.52
C ASP A 48 0.10 7.14 -15.82
N GLU A 49 0.89 7.74 -16.72
CA GLU A 49 2.19 7.21 -17.16
C GLU A 49 3.21 7.05 -16.02
N HIS A 50 3.00 7.70 -14.88
CA HIS A 50 3.99 7.83 -13.81
C HIS A 50 3.46 7.45 -12.42
N THR A 51 2.17 7.13 -12.27
CA THR A 51 1.53 7.03 -10.95
C THR A 51 0.66 5.79 -10.82
N LEU A 52 0.85 5.06 -9.72
CA LEU A 52 -0.10 4.08 -9.21
C LEU A 52 -1.06 4.75 -8.22
N GLY A 53 -2.34 4.43 -8.31
CA GLY A 53 -3.36 4.76 -7.34
C GLY A 53 -3.77 3.52 -6.56
N THR A 54 -3.73 3.58 -5.24
CA THR A 54 -4.19 2.50 -4.36
C THR A 54 -5.36 2.95 -3.51
N LEU A 55 -6.49 2.26 -3.66
CA LEU A 55 -7.69 2.40 -2.84
C LEU A 55 -7.66 1.35 -1.72
N PHE A 56 -8.00 1.74 -0.50
CA PHE A 56 -8.23 0.83 0.62
C PHE A 56 -9.19 1.49 1.61
N PHE A 57 -9.67 0.74 2.59
CA PHE A 57 -10.42 1.31 3.72
C PHE A 57 -9.67 1.17 5.03
N ASP A 58 -9.91 2.09 5.96
CA ASP A 58 -9.55 1.92 7.36
C ASP A 58 -10.75 2.35 8.20
N LEU A 59 -11.29 1.40 8.97
CA LEU A 59 -12.51 1.57 9.74
C LEU A 59 -12.27 1.98 11.20
N ASP A 60 -11.06 2.42 11.57
CA ASP A 60 -10.80 2.85 12.94
C ASP A 60 -11.57 4.16 13.22
N SER A 61 -12.50 4.11 14.18
CA SER A 61 -13.31 5.27 14.58
C SER A 61 -12.52 6.35 15.31
N ARG A 62 -11.29 6.06 15.73
CA ARG A 62 -10.44 6.97 16.50
C ARG A 62 -9.48 7.78 15.61
N GLN A 63 -9.38 7.46 14.32
CA GLN A 63 -8.49 8.20 13.42
C GLN A 63 -9.07 9.59 13.06
N PRO A 64 -8.23 10.59 12.76
CA PRO A 64 -8.69 11.88 12.27
C PRO A 64 -9.58 11.71 11.02
N GLY A 65 -10.76 12.35 11.02
CA GLY A 65 -11.74 12.20 9.93
C GLY A 65 -12.62 10.94 10.02
N GLY A 66 -12.38 10.06 10.99
CA GLY A 66 -13.19 8.86 11.22
C GLY A 66 -12.91 7.72 10.24
N PRO A 67 -13.73 6.66 10.26
CA PRO A 67 -13.58 5.53 9.36
C PRO A 67 -13.88 5.94 7.91
N GLY A 68 -13.15 5.39 6.94
CA GLY A 68 -13.32 5.82 5.56
C GLY A 68 -12.63 4.96 4.50
N VAL A 69 -12.83 5.38 3.25
CA VAL A 69 -12.12 4.87 2.08
C VAL A 69 -11.05 5.91 1.71
N PHE A 70 -9.83 5.44 1.56
CA PHE A 70 -8.65 6.26 1.29
C PHE A 70 -8.10 5.94 -0.08
N PHE A 71 -7.49 6.93 -0.71
CA PHE A 71 -6.82 6.81 -1.99
C PHE A 71 -5.43 7.43 -1.93
N ILE A 72 -4.40 6.64 -2.18
CA ILE A 72 -3.00 7.07 -2.15
C ILE A 72 -2.42 7.00 -3.55
N ARG A 73 -1.63 8.03 -3.91
CA ARG A 73 -0.86 8.10 -5.15
C ARG A 73 0.59 7.74 -4.86
N THR A 74 1.11 6.76 -5.57
CA THR A 74 2.50 6.29 -5.46
C THR A 74 3.20 6.49 -6.81
N PRO A 75 4.26 7.33 -6.88
CA PRO A 75 5.00 7.51 -8.12
C PRO A 75 5.77 6.23 -8.47
N LEU A 76 5.83 5.85 -9.75
CA LEU A 76 6.62 4.71 -10.23
C LEU A 76 8.11 4.84 -9.90
N ALA A 77 8.60 6.08 -9.78
CA ALA A 77 9.96 6.36 -9.34
C ALA A 77 10.27 5.86 -7.92
N ALA A 78 9.26 5.64 -7.06
CA ALA A 78 9.46 5.10 -5.71
C ALA A 78 10.04 3.67 -5.70
N PHE A 79 9.90 2.92 -6.80
CA PHE A 79 10.44 1.56 -6.95
C PHE A 79 11.86 1.55 -7.54
N GLN A 80 12.46 2.71 -7.83
CA GLN A 80 13.83 2.76 -8.32
C GLN A 80 14.80 2.49 -7.17
N LYS A 81 15.77 1.60 -7.39
CA LYS A 81 16.83 1.29 -6.42
C LYS A 81 17.49 2.58 -5.95
N GLN A 82 17.52 2.82 -4.64
CA GLN A 82 18.45 3.79 -4.08
C GLN A 82 19.87 3.30 -4.40
N LYS A 83 20.59 4.04 -5.24
CA LYS A 83 22.03 3.83 -5.42
C LYS A 83 22.69 4.26 -4.11
N HIS A 84 23.11 3.29 -3.30
CA HIS A 84 24.12 3.52 -2.26
C HIS A 84 25.50 3.58 -2.91
#